data_AF-K1UN17-F1
#
_entry.id   AF-K1UN17-F1
#
_cell.length_a   1.000
_cell.length_b   1.000
_cell.length_c   1.000
_cell.angle_alpha   90.00
_cell.angle_beta   90.00
_cell.angle_gamma   90.00
#
_symmetry.space_group_name_H-M   'P 1'
#
loop_
_entity.id
_entity.type
_entity.pdbx_description
1 polymer ?
#
loop_
_entity_poly.entity_id
_entity_poly.type
_entity_poly.pdbx_seq_one_letter_code
_entity_poly.pdbx_strand_id
1 'polypeptide(L)'
;SASDKQPVIGAAIVESGTSNGTSTGVDGRFAIETAPGAEIEVTFLGYVPQKLKTRPEMQVLLQEDTQSLDEVVVTGYSTQRKADLTGAISIVNVAEMKALPDTDPMRALQGRIPGMTITADGSPSGIGTIRIRGIGSINSTKDPLFVIDGVPTQSSLNSLNANDIESIQVL
;
A
#
# COMPACT_ATOMS: atom_id res chain seq x y z
N SER A 1 11.34 28.74 7.36
CA SER A 1 9.95 28.54 6.94
C SER A 1 9.26 29.88 6.75
N ALA A 2 8.17 29.93 5.98
CA ALA A 2 7.27 31.07 5.93
C ALA A 2 6.55 31.33 7.28
N SER A 3 6.44 30.30 8.14
CA SER A 3 5.76 30.35 9.44
C SER A 3 6.58 31.05 10.52
N ASP A 4 7.88 30.72 10.63
CA ASP A 4 8.74 31.14 11.75
C ASP A 4 10.02 31.90 11.33
N LYS A 5 10.23 32.09 10.01
CA LYS A 5 11.45 32.67 9.41
C LYS A 5 12.75 31.95 9.79
N GLN A 6 12.69 30.69 10.24
CA GLN A 6 13.88 29.90 10.54
C GLN A 6 14.50 29.29 9.28
N PRO A 7 15.81 29.03 9.28
CA PRO A 7 16.46 28.29 8.20
C PRO A 7 15.85 26.89 8.08
N VAL A 8 15.46 26.50 6.86
CA VAL A 8 15.06 25.12 6.58
C VAL A 8 16.33 24.34 6.23
N ILE A 9 16.72 23.41 7.11
CA ILE A 9 17.95 22.63 6.97
C ILE A 9 17.62 21.33 6.21
N GLY A 10 18.43 20.99 5.20
CA GLY A 10 18.25 19.76 4.42
C GLY A 10 17.10 19.80 3.40
N ALA A 11 16.62 20.98 3.01
CA ALA A 11 15.73 21.13 1.87
C ALA A 11 16.47 20.74 0.59
N ALA A 12 15.89 19.85 -0.21
CA ALA A 12 16.42 19.42 -1.50
C ALA A 12 16.05 20.44 -2.58
N ILE A 13 17.04 20.87 -3.34
CA ILE A 13 16.91 21.82 -4.43
C ILE A 13 17.40 21.13 -5.68
N VAL A 14 16.54 20.94 -6.66
CA VAL A 14 16.86 20.22 -7.90
C VAL A 14 16.48 21.08 -9.09
N GLU A 15 17.37 21.19 -10.07
CA GLU A 15 17.04 21.82 -11.35
C GLU A 15 16.07 20.92 -12.12
N SER A 16 14.94 21.49 -12.55
CA SER A 16 13.86 20.77 -13.23
C SER A 16 14.38 20.02 -14.47
N GLY A 17 14.20 18.70 -14.48
CA GLY A 17 14.54 17.86 -15.62
C GLY A 17 16.03 17.47 -15.71
N THR A 18 16.83 17.78 -14.69
CA THR A 18 18.21 17.33 -14.60
C THR A 18 18.45 16.57 -13.30
N SER A 19 19.63 15.93 -13.17
CA SER A 19 20.11 15.37 -11.91
C SER A 19 20.94 16.38 -11.10
N ASN A 20 20.97 17.64 -11.53
CA ASN A 20 21.73 18.70 -10.89
C ASN A 20 20.93 19.20 -9.69
N GLY A 21 21.45 18.97 -8.49
CA GLY A 21 20.77 19.31 -7.27
C GLY A 21 21.73 19.50 -6.11
N THR A 22 21.25 20.21 -5.11
CA THR A 22 21.96 20.53 -3.88
C THR A 22 20.98 20.46 -2.71
N SER A 23 21.49 20.59 -1.49
CA SER A 23 20.67 20.68 -0.29
C SER A 23 21.02 21.92 0.52
N THR A 24 20.06 22.47 1.25
CA THR A 24 20.35 23.56 2.18
C THR A 24 21.22 23.09 3.35
N GLY A 25 22.20 23.91 3.73
CA GLY A 25 23.05 23.68 4.89
C GLY A 25 22.35 23.96 6.23
N VAL A 26 23.12 23.86 7.32
CA VAL A 26 22.65 24.11 8.70
C VAL A 26 22.18 25.55 8.94
N ASP A 27 22.62 26.49 8.12
CA ASP A 27 22.22 27.89 8.13
C ASP A 27 21.11 28.21 7.10
N GLY A 28 20.57 27.18 6.43
CA GLY A 28 19.53 27.32 5.41
C GLY A 28 20.04 27.87 4.07
N ARG A 29 21.35 28.10 3.93
CA ARG A 29 21.95 28.55 2.66
C ARG A 29 22.13 27.39 1.71
N PHE A 30 22.05 27.69 0.42
CA PHE A 30 22.32 26.73 -0.65
C PHE A 30 23.11 27.40 -1.76
N ALA A 31 23.86 26.60 -2.51
CA ALA A 31 24.53 27.00 -3.73
C ALA A 31 24.27 25.94 -4.79
N ILE A 32 23.74 26.37 -5.93
CA ILE A 32 23.49 25.53 -7.10
C ILE A 32 23.97 26.27 -8.34
N GLU A 33 24.69 25.58 -9.21
CA GLU A 33 25.13 26.11 -10.49
C GLU A 33 24.11 25.72 -11.55
N THR A 34 23.40 26.69 -12.14
CA THR A 34 22.41 26.45 -13.19
C THR A 34 22.55 27.47 -14.32
N ALA A 35 21.91 27.19 -15.45
CA ALA A 35 21.74 28.22 -16.47
C ALA A 35 20.92 29.41 -15.92
N PRO A 36 21.16 30.65 -16.38
CA PRO A 36 20.36 31.81 -15.96
C PRO A 36 18.88 31.61 -16.27
N GLY A 37 18.03 31.66 -15.24
CA GLY A 37 16.58 31.50 -15.39
C GLY A 37 16.12 30.04 -15.54
N ALA A 38 17.01 29.07 -15.30
CA ALA A 38 16.64 27.66 -15.13
C ALA A 38 15.60 27.53 -14.00
N GLU A 39 14.68 26.59 -14.15
CA GLU A 39 13.68 26.30 -13.12
C GLU A 39 14.28 25.34 -12.10
N ILE A 40 14.15 25.68 -10.82
CA ILE A 40 14.52 24.82 -9.69
C ILE A 40 13.27 24.46 -8.91
N GLU A 41 13.24 23.23 -8.44
CA GLU A 41 12.23 22.70 -7.54
C GLU A 41 12.86 22.55 -6.15
N VAL A 42 12.26 23.22 -5.17
CA VAL A 42 12.67 23.15 -3.76
C VAL A 42 11.65 22.33 -3.00
N THR A 43 12.12 21.25 -2.38
CA THR A 43 11.28 20.30 -1.64
C THR A 43 11.86 20.06 -0.26
N PHE A 44 10.98 19.92 0.72
CA PHE A 44 11.34 19.50 2.06
C PHE A 44 10.15 18.80 2.71
N LEU A 45 10.42 17.83 3.57
CA LEU A 45 9.37 17.06 4.24
C LEU A 45 8.50 17.99 5.09
N GLY A 46 7.18 17.93 4.90
CA GLY A 46 6.21 18.79 5.61
C GLY A 46 6.04 20.19 5.01
N TYR A 47 6.57 20.44 3.80
CA TYR A 47 6.43 21.71 3.10
C TYR A 47 5.90 21.48 1.68
N VAL A 48 5.17 22.46 1.17
CA VAL A 48 4.67 22.43 -0.20
C VAL A 48 5.84 22.59 -1.18
N PRO A 49 6.02 21.67 -2.16
CA PRO A 49 7.01 21.81 -3.21
C PRO A 49 6.84 23.14 -3.97
N GLN A 50 7.92 23.89 -4.14
CA GLN A 50 7.91 25.15 -4.88
C GLN A 50 8.83 25.11 -6.09
N LYS A 51 8.27 25.43 -7.26
CA LYS A 51 9.02 25.62 -8.51
C LYS A 51 9.26 27.09 -8.77
N LEU A 52 10.51 27.48 -8.91
CA LEU A 52 10.93 28.87 -9.03
C LEU A 52 12.05 28.98 -10.08
N LYS A 53 12.06 30.08 -10.83
CA LYS A 53 13.19 30.39 -11.71
C LYS A 53 14.36 30.91 -10.89
N THR A 54 15.56 30.40 -11.17
CA THR A 54 16.80 30.79 -10.52
C THR A 54 17.11 32.26 -10.75
N ARG A 55 17.50 32.94 -9.67
CA ARG A 55 17.95 34.34 -9.66
C ARG A 55 19.14 34.48 -8.71
N PRO A 56 20.08 35.40 -8.98
CA PRO A 56 21.15 35.72 -8.03
C PRO A 56 20.56 36.16 -6.69
N GLU A 57 21.14 35.67 -5.59
CA GLU A 57 20.77 36.03 -4.22
C GLU A 57 19.28 35.86 -3.88
N MET A 58 18.63 34.85 -4.47
CA MET A 58 17.21 34.60 -4.20
C MET A 58 16.97 34.04 -2.81
N GLN A 59 15.90 34.51 -2.17
CA GLN A 59 15.35 33.93 -0.96
C GLN A 59 14.11 33.12 -1.32
N VAL A 60 14.07 31.85 -0.90
CA VAL A 60 12.91 30.97 -1.07
C VAL A 60 12.22 30.78 0.27
N LEU A 61 10.93 31.10 0.32
CA LEU A 61 10.09 30.94 1.50
C LEU A 61 9.20 29.72 1.29
N LEU A 62 9.63 28.58 1.81
CA LEU A 62 8.82 27.36 1.82
C LEU A 62 7.63 27.54 2.76
N GLN A 63 6.45 27.23 2.24
CA GLN A 63 5.21 27.21 3.02
C GLN A 63 5.08 25.83 3.65
N GLU A 64 4.83 25.81 4.96
CA GLU A 64 4.50 24.58 5.67
C GLU A 64 3.21 24.00 5.09
N ASP A 65 3.24 22.71 4.83
CA ASP A 65 2.06 21.99 4.38
C ASP A 65 1.23 21.59 5.60
N THR A 66 0.39 22.51 6.06
CA THR A 66 -0.53 22.28 7.18
C THR A 66 -1.73 21.41 6.79
N GLN A 67 -1.88 21.04 5.51
CA GLN A 67 -2.94 20.14 5.03
C GLN A 67 -2.46 18.68 4.93
N SER A 68 -1.16 18.42 4.92
CA SER A 68 -0.60 17.06 4.83
C SER A 68 -0.52 16.29 6.16
N LEU A 69 -1.28 16.69 7.19
CA LEU A 69 -1.58 15.81 8.32
C LEU A 69 -2.87 15.00 8.14
N ASP A 70 -3.59 15.20 7.03
CA ASP A 70 -4.65 14.30 6.61
C ASP A 70 -4.14 13.39 5.48
N GLU A 71 -3.91 12.13 5.83
CA GLU A 71 -3.70 10.98 4.94
C GLU A 71 -2.51 11.05 3.96
N VAL A 72 -1.31 10.80 4.51
CA VAL A 72 -0.35 9.96 3.79
C VAL A 72 -0.67 8.50 4.12
N VAL A 73 -1.77 7.98 3.58
CA VAL A 73 -1.78 6.57 3.18
C VAL A 73 -1.07 6.52 1.84
N VAL A 74 0.25 6.68 1.87
CA VAL A 74 1.07 6.13 0.81
C VAL A 74 0.95 4.63 1.01
N THR A 75 0.02 4.03 0.26
CA THR A 75 0.21 2.70 -0.33
C THR A 75 1.50 2.76 -1.12
N GLY A 76 2.61 2.74 -0.39
CA GLY A 76 3.93 2.67 -0.94
C GLY A 76 3.98 1.34 -1.64
N TYR A 77 4.08 1.41 -2.96
CA TYR A 77 4.79 0.41 -3.74
C TYR A 77 6.26 0.38 -3.28
N SER A 78 6.50 -0.05 -2.04
CA SER A 78 7.48 -1.10 -1.87
C SER A 78 6.68 -2.38 -2.04
N THR A 79 6.95 -3.10 -3.10
CA THR A 79 6.92 -4.55 -3.03
C THR A 79 7.74 -4.93 -1.81
N GLN A 80 7.10 -5.07 -0.65
CA GLN A 80 7.71 -5.73 0.49
C GLN A 80 8.20 -7.06 -0.07
N ARG A 81 9.51 -7.31 0.01
CA ARG A 81 10.01 -8.64 -0.29
C ARG A 81 9.21 -9.57 0.61
N LYS A 82 8.64 -10.62 0.00
CA LYS A 82 7.95 -11.77 0.62
C LYS A 82 8.63 -12.36 1.87
N ALA A 83 9.83 -11.92 2.21
CA ALA A 83 10.70 -12.46 3.23
C ALA A 83 10.40 -11.95 4.66
N ASP A 84 9.82 -10.76 4.84
CA ASP A 84 9.74 -10.15 6.19
C ASP A 84 8.32 -10.15 6.80
N LEU A 85 7.43 -11.01 6.31
CA LEU A 85 6.16 -11.30 6.97
C LEU A 85 6.33 -12.55 7.83
N THR A 86 6.55 -12.34 9.13
CA THR A 86 6.70 -13.40 10.13
C THR A 86 5.41 -14.21 10.37
N GLY A 87 4.33 -13.91 9.65
CA GLY A 87 3.12 -14.72 9.55
C GLY A 87 2.96 -15.25 8.12
N ALA A 88 2.65 -16.53 7.97
CA ALA A 88 2.45 -17.18 6.68
C ALA A 88 1.16 -16.69 5.99
N ILE A 89 1.20 -15.46 5.46
CA ILE A 89 0.09 -14.88 4.72
C ILE A 89 0.15 -15.39 3.28
N SER A 90 -0.93 -16.02 2.85
CA SER A 90 -1.11 -16.42 1.45
C SER A 90 -2.10 -15.48 0.78
N ILE A 91 -1.64 -14.79 -0.26
CA ILE A 91 -2.45 -13.89 -1.08
C ILE A 91 -2.82 -14.63 -2.36
N VAL A 92 -4.12 -14.71 -2.66
CA VAL A 92 -4.60 -15.30 -3.91
C VAL A 92 -5.14 -14.20 -4.81
N ASN A 93 -4.58 -14.11 -6.02
CA ASN A 93 -5.05 -13.21 -7.06
C ASN A 93 -6.32 -13.78 -7.71
N VAL A 94 -7.42 -13.05 -7.59
CA VAL A 94 -8.77 -13.44 -8.02
C VAL A 94 -8.92 -13.53 -9.54
N ALA A 95 -7.99 -12.94 -10.30
CA ALA A 95 -7.94 -13.08 -11.76
C ALA A 95 -7.87 -14.55 -12.20
N GLU A 96 -7.22 -15.40 -11.40
CA GLU A 96 -7.14 -16.84 -11.68
C GLU A 96 -8.36 -17.63 -11.15
N MET A 97 -9.16 -17.03 -10.27
CA MET A 97 -10.41 -17.60 -9.77
C MET A 97 -11.58 -17.33 -10.73
N LYS A 98 -11.62 -16.16 -11.36
CA LYS A 98 -12.64 -15.78 -12.37
C LYS A 98 -12.62 -16.66 -13.64
N ALA A 99 -11.55 -17.44 -13.84
CA ALA A 99 -11.43 -18.38 -14.95
C ALA A 99 -12.27 -19.67 -14.76
N LEU A 100 -12.75 -19.94 -13.55
CA LEU A 100 -13.63 -21.08 -13.25
C LEU A 100 -15.05 -20.56 -12.97
N PRO A 101 -16.06 -20.98 -13.76
CA PRO A 101 -17.46 -20.69 -13.46
C PRO A 101 -17.94 -21.63 -12.34
N ASP A 102 -17.41 -21.47 -11.14
CA ASP A 102 -17.90 -22.15 -9.94
C ASP A 102 -18.79 -21.18 -9.15
N THR A 103 -19.92 -21.68 -8.65
CA THR A 103 -20.87 -20.88 -7.87
C THR A 103 -20.36 -20.55 -6.48
N ASP A 104 -19.34 -21.27 -6.01
CA ASP A 104 -18.70 -21.05 -4.72
C ASP A 104 -17.25 -20.55 -4.91
N PRO A 105 -16.93 -19.28 -4.59
CA PRO A 105 -15.57 -18.77 -4.68
C PRO A 105 -14.58 -19.55 -3.81
N MET A 106 -15.05 -20.25 -2.78
CA MET A 106 -14.18 -21.06 -1.91
C MET A 106 -13.58 -22.24 -2.66
N ARG A 107 -14.33 -22.91 -3.52
CA ARG A 107 -13.80 -24.03 -4.31
C ARG A 107 -12.66 -23.59 -5.23
N ALA A 108 -12.74 -22.38 -5.77
CA ALA A 108 -11.69 -21.83 -6.63
C ALA A 108 -10.36 -21.57 -5.88
N LEU A 109 -10.38 -21.49 -4.54
CA LEU A 109 -9.18 -21.39 -3.70
C LEU A 109 -8.53 -22.75 -3.40
N GLN A 110 -9.21 -23.87 -3.70
CA GLN A 110 -8.70 -25.21 -3.43
C GLN A 110 -7.37 -25.43 -4.17
N GLY A 111 -6.32 -25.81 -3.42
CA GLY A 111 -4.99 -26.07 -3.97
C GLY A 111 -4.17 -24.83 -4.33
N ARG A 112 -4.74 -23.61 -4.21
CA ARG A 112 -4.02 -22.35 -4.44
C ARG A 112 -3.34 -21.81 -3.17
N ILE A 113 -3.83 -22.22 -2.00
CA ILE A 113 -3.28 -21.82 -0.70
C ILE A 113 -2.59 -23.02 -0.04
N PRO A 114 -1.28 -22.95 0.20
CA PRO A 114 -0.55 -24.00 0.92
C PRO A 114 -1.14 -24.21 2.31
N GLY A 115 -1.43 -25.46 2.67
CA GLY A 115 -1.98 -25.80 3.98
C GLY A 115 -3.49 -25.55 4.13
N MET A 116 -4.19 -25.12 3.08
CA MET A 116 -5.65 -25.04 3.08
C MET A 116 -6.26 -26.29 2.40
N THR A 117 -7.17 -26.95 3.10
CA THR A 117 -7.94 -28.08 2.58
C THR A 117 -9.41 -27.72 2.52
N ILE A 118 -10.01 -27.88 1.36
CA ILE A 118 -11.45 -27.69 1.16
C ILE A 118 -12.05 -29.06 0.89
N THR A 119 -13.01 -29.46 1.70
CA THR A 119 -13.77 -30.69 1.49
C THR A 119 -15.20 -30.31 1.12
N ALA A 120 -15.57 -30.54 -0.13
CA ALA A 120 -16.95 -30.42 -0.59
C ALA A 120 -17.56 -31.83 -0.63
N ASP A 121 -18.81 -31.98 -0.20
CA ASP A 121 -19.62 -33.09 -0.68
C ASP A 121 -19.93 -32.81 -2.16
N GLY A 122 -20.08 -33.83 -3.00
CA GLY A 122 -20.22 -33.66 -4.46
C GLY A 122 -21.49 -32.94 -4.92
N SER A 123 -22.13 -32.14 -4.07
CA SER A 123 -23.35 -31.41 -4.35
C SER A 123 -23.04 -30.03 -4.96
N PRO A 124 -23.77 -29.60 -6.02
CA PRO A 124 -23.58 -28.28 -6.64
C PRO A 124 -23.86 -27.09 -5.72
N SER A 125 -24.55 -27.33 -4.59
CA SER A 125 -24.90 -26.33 -3.57
C SER A 125 -24.18 -26.58 -2.24
N GLY A 126 -23.25 -27.54 -2.22
CA GLY A 126 -22.53 -27.96 -1.03
C GLY A 126 -21.55 -26.91 -0.60
N ILE A 127 -21.67 -26.48 0.67
CA ILE A 127 -20.70 -25.58 1.27
C ILE A 127 -19.41 -26.38 1.48
N GLY A 128 -18.34 -26.00 0.78
CA GLY A 128 -17.03 -26.59 1.03
C GLY A 128 -16.59 -26.29 2.45
N THR A 129 -16.34 -27.32 3.26
CA THR A 129 -15.75 -27.13 4.59
C THR A 129 -14.28 -26.77 4.43
N ILE A 130 -13.91 -25.54 4.82
CA ILE A 130 -12.54 -25.03 4.73
C ILE A 130 -11.79 -25.36 6.02
N ARG A 131 -10.57 -25.87 5.87
CA ARG A 131 -9.64 -26.14 6.97
C ARG A 131 -8.28 -25.54 6.64
N ILE A 132 -7.77 -24.71 7.54
CA ILE A 132 -6.45 -24.08 7.40
C ILE A 132 -5.49 -24.77 8.37
N ARG A 133 -4.34 -25.24 7.86
CA ARG A 133 -3.30 -26.00 8.59
C ARG A 133 -3.80 -27.30 9.24
N GLY A 134 -4.77 -27.97 8.63
CA GLY A 134 -5.23 -29.31 9.06
C GLY A 134 -6.18 -29.29 10.27
N ILE A 135 -6.20 -30.39 11.02
CA ILE A 135 -7.13 -30.60 12.15
C ILE A 135 -6.50 -30.04 13.44
N GLY A 136 -6.73 -28.76 13.75
CA GLY A 136 -6.10 -28.10 14.91
C GLY A 136 -6.69 -28.42 16.29
N SER A 137 -7.89 -29.00 16.37
CA SER A 137 -8.56 -29.29 17.66
C SER A 137 -9.64 -30.36 17.51
N ILE A 138 -9.71 -31.35 18.40
CA ILE A 138 -10.69 -32.45 18.29
C ILE A 138 -12.11 -31.99 18.68
N ASN A 139 -12.24 -30.98 19.56
CA ASN A 139 -13.49 -30.67 20.28
C ASN A 139 -14.17 -29.32 19.96
N SER A 140 -13.64 -28.51 19.04
CA SER A 140 -14.23 -27.20 18.68
C SER A 140 -14.56 -27.13 17.19
N THR A 141 -15.62 -26.38 16.85
CA THR A 141 -15.97 -25.98 15.47
C THR A 141 -14.75 -25.36 14.81
N LYS A 142 -14.36 -25.87 13.64
CA LYS A 142 -13.06 -25.63 13.00
C LYS A 142 -13.15 -24.66 11.83
N ASP A 143 -14.29 -24.01 11.69
CA ASP A 143 -14.53 -23.13 10.55
C ASP A 143 -13.70 -21.87 10.75
N PRO A 144 -12.92 -21.45 9.74
CA PRO A 144 -12.14 -20.24 9.83
C PRO A 144 -13.05 -19.03 9.96
N LEU A 145 -12.56 -17.99 10.64
CA LEU A 145 -13.27 -16.72 10.69
C LEU A 145 -13.12 -16.03 9.34
N PHE A 146 -14.24 -15.72 8.69
CA PHE A 146 -14.25 -14.94 7.47
C PHE A 146 -14.40 -13.45 7.80
N VAL A 147 -13.68 -12.61 7.08
CA VAL A 147 -13.75 -11.15 7.20
C VAL A 147 -14.00 -10.60 5.80
N ILE A 148 -15.10 -9.88 5.62
CA ILE A 148 -15.51 -9.26 4.35
C ILE A 148 -15.49 -7.76 4.59
N ASP A 149 -14.70 -7.02 3.81
CA ASP A 149 -14.55 -5.55 3.93
C ASP A 149 -14.26 -5.07 5.37
N GLY A 150 -13.49 -5.86 6.13
CA GLY A 150 -13.15 -5.58 7.53
C GLY A 150 -14.21 -5.99 8.56
N VAL A 151 -15.36 -6.52 8.14
CA VAL A 151 -16.43 -6.98 9.02
C VAL A 151 -16.36 -8.51 9.19
N PRO A 152 -16.18 -9.02 10.43
CA PRO A 152 -16.18 -10.45 10.69
C PRO A 152 -17.58 -11.04 10.45
N THR A 153 -17.64 -12.06 9.62
CA THR A 153 -18.88 -12.73 9.23
C THR A 153 -18.77 -14.23 9.52
N GLN A 154 -19.78 -14.78 10.19
CA GLN A 154 -19.90 -16.22 10.45
C GLN A 154 -20.78 -16.93 9.42
N SER A 155 -21.42 -16.15 8.53
CA SER A 155 -22.35 -16.64 7.52
C SER A 155 -21.62 -17.20 6.30
N SER A 156 -22.23 -18.21 5.70
CA SER A 156 -21.75 -18.91 4.51
C SER A 156 -21.38 -17.94 3.38
N LEU A 157 -20.17 -18.10 2.83
CA LEU A 157 -19.64 -17.29 1.73
C LEU A 157 -20.29 -17.58 0.37
N ASN A 158 -21.30 -18.46 0.33
CA ASN A 158 -22.00 -18.88 -0.88
C ASN A 158 -22.90 -17.80 -1.49
N SER A 159 -23.22 -16.75 -0.73
CA SER A 159 -23.97 -15.59 -1.24
C SER A 159 -23.06 -14.52 -1.86
N LEU A 160 -21.74 -14.71 -1.81
CA LEU A 160 -20.80 -13.76 -2.39
C LEU A 160 -20.58 -14.07 -3.87
N ASN A 161 -20.72 -13.04 -4.68
CA ASN A 161 -20.39 -13.12 -6.09
C ASN A 161 -18.87 -13.04 -6.25
N ALA A 162 -18.27 -14.07 -6.86
CA ALA A 162 -16.84 -14.14 -7.12
C ALA A 162 -16.32 -12.96 -7.97
N ASN A 163 -17.19 -12.30 -8.75
CA ASN A 163 -16.82 -11.14 -9.55
C ASN A 163 -16.55 -9.89 -8.72
N ASP A 164 -17.17 -9.79 -7.55
CA ASP A 164 -17.10 -8.62 -6.65
C ASP A 164 -15.93 -8.75 -5.66
N ILE A 165 -15.16 -9.83 -5.74
CA ILE A 165 -13.97 -10.07 -4.92
C ILE A 165 -12.74 -9.49 -5.63
N GLU A 166 -12.07 -8.54 -4.97
CA GLU A 166 -10.82 -7.92 -5.47
C GLU A 166 -9.55 -8.64 -5.00
N SER A 167 -9.53 -9.14 -3.76
CA SER A 167 -8.41 -9.94 -3.25
C SER A 167 -8.86 -10.85 -2.11
N ILE A 168 -8.18 -11.98 -1.93
CA ILE A 168 -8.39 -12.88 -0.79
C ILE A 168 -7.05 -13.05 -0.06
N GLN A 169 -7.09 -12.80 1.24
CA GLN A 169 -5.95 -12.92 2.12
C GLN A 169 -6.25 -13.96 3.19
N VAL A 170 -5.33 -14.91 3.38
CA VAL A 170 -5.42 -15.93 4.42
C VAL A 170 -4.25 -15.77 5.38
N LEU A 171 -4.56 -15.68 6.67
CA LEU A 171 -3.62 -15.49 7.79
C LEU A 171 -3.40 -16.81 8.56
#